data_AF-A0A350C6X9-F1
#
_entry.id   AF-A0A350C6X9-F1
#
_cell.length_a   1.000
_cell.length_b   1.000
_cell.length_c   1.000
_cell.angle_alpha   90.00
_cell.angle_beta   90.00
_cell.angle_gamma   90.00
#
_symmetry.space_group_name_H-M   'P 1'
#
loop_
_entity.id
_entity.type
_entity.pdbx_description
1 polymer ?
#
loop_
_entity_poly.entity_id
_entity_poly.type
_entity_poly.pdbx_seq_one_letter_code
_entity_poly.pdbx_strand_id
1 'polypeptide(L)'
;MYSGHPMGLFPSSKDAPRVVVTNGMVIPNYSSPDDLERFNALGVSQYGQMTAGSFMYIGPQGIVHGTTITVMNAFRKVLAKGESPAGKIFLTAGLGGMSGAQPKAGNIAGCITICAEVNPNAATKRHEQGWVDVLIDNMDDLIARVRNAKEQSEVVSIAYIGNVVEIWERFFEEDIYIHLGSDQTSLHNPWSGGYYPIGLSYDDSNTLLRDDPSAFKDEVQKTLRRHAIAVNKHNASGTYFFDYGNAFLLECSRAGADVMADNGIDFKYQSYVQDILGPMCFDYGFGPFRWVCASGKSDDLDKTDEIAVGVLQTIMENSPKEIQLQMQDNITWIKDAKQNKLVVGSQARILYADAEGRMKIAQAFNDAVAEGQIGPVVLGRDHHDVSGTDSPYRETSNIYDGSKFTADMAIHNVIGDSFRGATWVSIHNGGGVGWGEVINGGFGMLLDGSAEAESKLNNMLFYDVNNGIARRSWARNEEAIFAIKREMERTPGLKVTLANIVDDNIFENI
;
A
#
# COMPACT_ATOMS: atom_id res chain seq x y z
N MET A 1 -21.97 11.04 -6.40
CA MET A 1 -21.11 10.90 -7.60
C MET A 1 -21.22 9.47 -8.08
N TYR A 2 -21.68 9.26 -9.31
CA TYR A 2 -21.82 7.94 -9.93
C TYR A 2 -20.69 7.78 -10.95
N SER A 3 -19.60 7.11 -10.57
CA SER A 3 -18.40 6.97 -11.41
C SER A 3 -17.94 8.30 -12.02
N GLY A 4 -17.76 9.32 -11.18
CA GLY A 4 -17.37 10.67 -11.61
C GLY A 4 -18.53 11.56 -12.10
N HIS A 5 -19.67 10.99 -12.48
CA HIS A 5 -20.84 11.77 -12.87
C HIS A 5 -21.56 12.41 -11.65
N PRO A 6 -21.75 13.75 -11.60
CA PRO A 6 -22.48 14.42 -10.52
C PRO A 6 -23.99 14.30 -10.72
N MET A 7 -24.54 13.14 -10.38
CA MET A 7 -25.96 12.77 -10.60
C MET A 7 -26.97 13.84 -10.12
N GLY A 8 -26.73 14.44 -8.96
CA GLY A 8 -27.62 15.48 -8.42
C GLY A 8 -27.44 15.70 -6.93
N LEU A 9 -28.16 16.70 -6.41
CA LEU A 9 -28.24 17.01 -4.99
C LEU A 9 -29.57 16.50 -4.44
N PHE A 10 -29.50 15.66 -3.41
CA PHE A 10 -30.65 15.08 -2.74
C PHE A 10 -30.71 15.60 -1.29
N PRO A 11 -31.90 15.99 -0.77
CA PRO A 11 -32.01 16.42 0.62
C PRO A 11 -31.51 15.36 1.62
N SER A 12 -30.79 15.80 2.65
CA SER A 12 -30.23 14.93 3.70
C SER A 12 -30.16 15.62 5.07
N SER A 13 -29.60 14.96 6.09
CA SER A 13 -29.40 15.55 7.43
C SER A 13 -28.05 16.26 7.55
N LYS A 14 -27.87 17.09 8.59
CA LYS A 14 -26.59 17.75 8.87
C LYS A 14 -25.46 16.77 9.12
N ASP A 15 -25.76 15.63 9.73
CA ASP A 15 -24.79 14.57 10.06
C ASP A 15 -24.47 13.65 8.88
N ALA A 16 -25.27 13.67 7.82
CA ALA A 16 -25.00 12.87 6.62
C ALA A 16 -23.75 13.36 5.88
N PRO A 17 -23.08 12.50 5.09
CA PRO A 17 -21.99 12.92 4.25
C PRO A 17 -22.47 13.96 3.24
N ARG A 18 -21.62 14.94 2.95
CA ARG A 18 -21.85 15.95 1.92
C ARG A 18 -21.76 15.35 0.52
N VAL A 19 -20.91 14.34 0.34
CA VAL A 19 -20.74 13.61 -0.93
C VAL A 19 -20.69 12.12 -0.65
N VAL A 20 -21.43 11.34 -1.44
CA VAL A 20 -21.29 9.88 -1.54
C VAL A 20 -20.74 9.57 -2.92
N VAL A 21 -19.63 8.83 -2.97
CA VAL A 21 -18.92 8.51 -4.21
C VAL A 21 -18.94 7.01 -4.46
N THR A 22 -19.34 6.62 -5.66
CA THR A 22 -19.07 5.28 -6.20
C THR A 22 -18.17 5.43 -7.42
N ASN A 23 -17.18 4.56 -7.60
CA ASN A 23 -16.38 4.51 -8.82
C ASN A 23 -16.21 3.07 -9.29
N GLY A 24 -16.64 2.80 -10.52
CA GLY A 24 -16.40 1.50 -11.12
C GLY A 24 -17.30 0.37 -10.63
N MET A 25 -18.32 0.68 -9.83
CA MET A 25 -19.25 -0.32 -9.31
C MET A 25 -20.05 -0.97 -10.44
N VAL A 26 -20.04 -2.29 -10.48
CA VAL A 26 -20.62 -3.09 -11.56
C VAL A 26 -21.13 -4.41 -11.01
N ILE A 27 -22.12 -5.00 -11.68
CA ILE A 27 -22.61 -6.34 -11.35
C ILE A 27 -21.47 -7.35 -11.56
N PRO A 28 -21.15 -8.25 -10.60
CA PRO A 28 -19.92 -9.03 -10.61
C PRO A 28 -19.60 -9.76 -11.93
N ASN A 29 -20.60 -10.37 -12.58
CA ASN A 29 -20.45 -11.08 -13.86
C ASN A 29 -20.09 -10.18 -15.06
N TYR A 30 -20.04 -8.87 -14.88
CA TYR A 30 -19.70 -7.86 -15.89
C TYR A 30 -18.53 -6.98 -15.43
N SER A 31 -17.68 -7.51 -14.54
CA SER A 31 -16.53 -6.81 -13.98
C SER A 31 -15.20 -7.28 -14.57
N SER A 32 -15.18 -7.76 -15.82
CA SER A 32 -13.91 -8.14 -16.47
C SER A 32 -13.12 -6.89 -16.92
N PRO A 33 -11.79 -6.99 -17.14
CA PRO A 33 -11.00 -5.86 -17.65
C PRO A 33 -11.53 -5.28 -18.97
N ASP A 34 -12.03 -6.11 -19.89
CA ASP A 34 -12.61 -5.62 -21.15
C ASP A 34 -13.91 -4.83 -20.94
N ASP A 35 -14.67 -5.16 -19.88
CA ASP A 35 -15.86 -4.39 -19.49
C ASP A 35 -15.48 -2.98 -19.01
N LEU A 36 -14.37 -2.82 -18.28
CA LEU A 36 -13.86 -1.50 -17.90
C LEU A 36 -13.58 -0.63 -19.13
N GLU A 37 -12.82 -1.15 -20.10
CA GLU A 37 -12.48 -0.41 -21.31
C GLU A 37 -13.74 0.02 -22.07
N ARG A 38 -14.70 -0.91 -22.21
CA ARG A 38 -15.98 -0.63 -22.83
C ARG A 38 -16.78 0.44 -22.08
N PHE A 39 -16.94 0.33 -20.77
CA PHE A 39 -17.76 1.25 -19.98
C PHE A 39 -17.13 2.63 -19.83
N ASN A 40 -15.80 2.70 -19.78
CA ASN A 40 -15.07 3.95 -19.82
C ASN A 40 -15.27 4.66 -21.17
N ALA A 41 -15.12 3.95 -22.29
CA ALA A 41 -15.35 4.50 -23.63
C ALA A 41 -16.80 4.99 -23.84
N LEU A 42 -17.78 4.31 -23.23
CA LEU A 42 -19.19 4.74 -23.25
C LEU A 42 -19.50 5.91 -22.29
N GLY A 43 -18.56 6.29 -21.42
CA GLY A 43 -18.75 7.34 -20.42
C GLY A 43 -19.72 6.97 -19.29
N VAL A 44 -19.94 5.67 -19.05
CA VAL A 44 -20.88 5.17 -18.02
C VAL A 44 -20.19 4.66 -16.77
N SER A 45 -18.87 4.52 -16.80
CA SER A 45 -18.06 4.16 -15.63
C SER A 45 -16.65 4.73 -15.72
N GLN A 46 -15.90 4.67 -14.62
CA GLN A 46 -14.49 5.07 -14.57
C GLN A 46 -13.72 4.23 -13.54
N TYR A 47 -12.42 4.12 -13.70
CA TYR A 47 -11.53 3.53 -12.71
C TYR A 47 -11.06 4.59 -11.71
N GLY A 48 -11.58 4.53 -10.48
CA GLY A 48 -11.28 5.50 -9.43
C GLY A 48 -10.01 5.20 -8.63
N GLN A 49 -9.33 4.08 -8.91
CA GLN A 49 -8.23 3.55 -8.10
C GLN A 49 -8.64 3.53 -6.60
N MET A 50 -7.83 4.09 -5.71
CA MET A 50 -8.13 4.26 -4.30
C MET A 50 -8.38 5.73 -4.02
N THR A 51 -7.36 6.57 -4.11
CA THR A 51 -7.43 7.97 -3.65
C THR A 51 -7.69 8.98 -4.78
N ALA A 52 -7.59 8.54 -6.03
CA ALA A 52 -7.85 9.38 -7.20
C ALA A 52 -9.33 9.77 -7.29
N GLY A 53 -10.22 8.77 -7.33
CA GLY A 53 -11.66 8.99 -7.44
C GLY A 53 -12.35 9.41 -6.15
N SER A 54 -11.66 9.35 -5.00
CA SER A 54 -12.18 9.71 -3.67
C SER A 54 -11.65 11.05 -3.15
N PHE A 55 -10.87 11.76 -3.97
CA PHE A 55 -10.38 13.13 -3.71
C PHE A 55 -9.46 13.24 -2.48
N MET A 56 -8.66 12.20 -2.21
CA MET A 56 -7.75 12.16 -1.05
C MET A 56 -6.31 11.76 -1.43
N TYR A 57 -5.90 12.05 -2.66
CA TYR A 57 -4.51 11.87 -3.11
C TYR A 57 -3.65 13.05 -2.64
N ILE A 58 -2.52 12.76 -1.98
CA ILE A 58 -1.63 13.76 -1.35
C ILE A 58 -0.22 13.75 -1.93
N GLY A 59 -0.11 13.33 -3.19
CA GLY A 59 1.17 13.11 -3.84
C GLY A 59 1.84 11.81 -3.40
N PRO A 60 3.16 11.70 -3.62
CA PRO A 60 3.89 10.44 -3.51
C PRO A 60 4.26 10.05 -2.09
N GLN A 61 4.17 10.96 -1.12
CA GLN A 61 4.53 10.70 0.27
C GLN A 61 3.77 9.52 0.88
N GLY A 62 2.53 9.27 0.42
CA GLY A 62 1.74 8.11 0.82
C GLY A 62 2.44 6.79 0.52
N ILE A 63 2.95 6.68 -0.70
CA ILE A 63 3.65 5.46 -1.15
C ILE A 63 5.05 5.40 -0.56
N VAL A 64 5.79 6.53 -0.47
CA VAL A 64 7.12 6.55 0.16
C VAL A 64 7.04 6.06 1.61
N HIS A 65 6.04 6.50 2.39
CA HIS A 65 5.81 6.02 3.75
C HIS A 65 5.55 4.52 3.77
N GLY A 66 4.52 4.06 3.04
CA GLY A 66 4.15 2.64 3.02
C GLY A 66 5.32 1.74 2.63
N THR A 67 6.07 2.11 1.58
CA THR A 67 7.26 1.36 1.14
C THR A 67 8.39 1.41 2.15
N THR A 68 8.60 2.52 2.85
CA THR A 68 9.60 2.61 3.91
C THR A 68 9.27 1.60 5.02
N ILE A 69 8.02 1.57 5.48
CA ILE A 69 7.54 0.63 6.51
C ILE A 69 7.69 -0.83 6.02
N THR A 70 7.32 -1.11 4.76
CA THR A 70 7.46 -2.46 4.19
C THR A 70 8.92 -2.91 4.15
N VAL A 71 9.83 -2.10 3.61
CA VAL A 71 11.25 -2.45 3.47
C VAL A 71 11.92 -2.59 4.83
N MET A 72 11.65 -1.69 5.78
CA MET A 72 12.18 -1.78 7.14
C MET A 72 11.75 -3.08 7.83
N ASN A 73 10.47 -3.44 7.72
CA ASN A 73 9.97 -4.66 8.35
C ASN A 73 10.42 -5.93 7.61
N ALA A 74 10.56 -5.89 6.28
CA ALA A 74 11.17 -6.98 5.51
C ALA A 74 12.61 -7.26 5.97
N PHE A 75 13.44 -6.22 6.13
CA PHE A 75 14.79 -6.38 6.67
C PHE A 75 14.79 -6.96 8.09
N ARG A 76 13.87 -6.54 8.97
CA ARG A 76 13.76 -7.10 10.32
C ARG A 76 13.40 -8.58 10.36
N LYS A 77 12.69 -9.09 9.34
CA LYS A 77 12.36 -10.52 9.23
C LYS A 77 13.56 -11.36 8.83
N VAL A 78 14.46 -10.82 8.00
CA VAL A 78 15.55 -11.59 7.38
C VAL A 78 16.92 -11.35 8.02
N LEU A 79 17.13 -10.21 8.67
CA LEU A 79 18.39 -9.87 9.33
C LEU A 79 18.37 -10.29 10.80
N ALA A 80 19.56 -10.52 11.36
CA ALA A 80 19.68 -10.77 12.79
C ALA A 80 19.24 -9.55 13.60
N LYS A 81 18.71 -9.77 14.82
CA LYS A 81 18.28 -8.68 15.69
C LYS A 81 19.44 -7.70 15.96
N GLY A 82 19.25 -6.44 15.57
CA GLY A 82 20.24 -5.36 15.73
C GLY A 82 21.21 -5.21 14.55
N GLU A 83 21.14 -6.07 13.53
CA GLU A 83 21.88 -5.90 12.29
C GLU A 83 21.28 -4.77 11.44
N SER A 84 22.15 -4.03 10.74
CA SER A 84 21.77 -2.88 9.92
C SER A 84 21.48 -3.26 8.46
N PRO A 85 20.50 -2.62 7.79
CA PRO A 85 20.31 -2.71 6.34
C PRO A 85 21.42 -2.09 5.49
N ALA A 86 22.35 -1.33 6.09
CA ALA A 86 23.46 -0.70 5.38
C ALA A 86 24.32 -1.74 4.63
N GLY A 87 24.59 -1.50 3.34
CA GLY A 87 25.30 -2.46 2.48
C GLY A 87 24.47 -3.68 2.04
N LYS A 88 23.20 -3.77 2.41
CA LYS A 88 22.28 -4.84 2.03
C LYS A 88 21.45 -4.42 0.82
N ILE A 89 21.14 -5.36 -0.06
CA ILE A 89 20.46 -5.08 -1.33
C ILE A 89 18.95 -5.31 -1.22
N PHE A 90 18.19 -4.31 -1.65
CA PHE A 90 16.80 -4.41 -2.07
C PHE A 90 16.71 -4.25 -3.60
N LEU A 91 16.36 -5.34 -4.31
CA LEU A 91 16.14 -5.34 -5.76
C LEU A 91 14.63 -5.24 -6.06
N THR A 92 14.26 -4.29 -6.91
CA THR A 92 12.88 -4.10 -7.38
C THR A 92 12.84 -3.53 -8.81
N ALA A 93 11.65 -3.23 -9.32
CA ALA A 93 11.41 -2.66 -10.63
C ALA A 93 10.25 -1.65 -10.66
N GLY A 94 10.30 -0.79 -11.68
CA GLY A 94 9.34 0.25 -11.98
C GLY A 94 9.67 1.59 -11.31
N LEU A 95 9.72 2.66 -12.11
CA LEU A 95 9.89 4.04 -11.66
C LEU A 95 8.71 4.93 -12.09
N GLY A 96 7.55 4.30 -12.32
CA GLY A 96 6.28 4.94 -12.63
C GLY A 96 5.73 5.76 -11.45
N GLY A 97 4.45 6.15 -11.54
CA GLY A 97 3.81 7.07 -10.58
C GLY A 97 4.01 6.69 -9.10
N MET A 98 3.65 5.45 -8.75
CA MET A 98 3.82 4.90 -7.39
C MET A 98 5.18 4.24 -7.19
N SER A 99 5.62 3.41 -8.13
CA SER A 99 6.85 2.61 -8.00
C SER A 99 8.14 3.43 -7.98
N GLY A 100 8.10 4.67 -8.49
CA GLY A 100 9.19 5.63 -8.34
C GLY A 100 9.54 5.98 -6.88
N ALA A 101 8.65 5.72 -5.92
CA ALA A 101 8.91 5.94 -4.50
C ALA A 101 9.88 4.93 -3.88
N GLN A 102 10.07 3.75 -4.49
CA GLN A 102 10.86 2.65 -3.90
C GLN A 102 12.33 3.01 -3.65
N PRO A 103 13.07 3.63 -4.62
CA PRO A 103 14.39 4.21 -4.38
C PRO A 103 14.49 5.09 -3.13
N LYS A 104 13.57 6.05 -3.01
CA LYS A 104 13.56 6.99 -1.88
C LYS A 104 13.24 6.28 -0.56
N ALA A 105 12.31 5.32 -0.58
CA ALA A 105 11.97 4.53 0.59
C ALA A 105 13.15 3.65 1.06
N GLY A 106 13.90 3.03 0.14
CA GLY A 106 15.09 2.28 0.51
C GLY A 106 16.22 3.16 1.06
N ASN A 107 16.37 4.39 0.56
CA ASN A 107 17.28 5.37 1.18
C ASN A 107 16.88 5.71 2.62
N ILE A 108 15.59 5.88 2.90
CA ILE A 108 15.08 6.13 4.26
C ILE A 108 15.24 4.88 5.14
N ALA A 109 15.03 3.68 4.58
CA ALA A 109 15.26 2.42 5.26
C ALA A 109 16.75 2.09 5.47
N GLY A 110 17.66 2.80 4.79
CA GLY A 110 19.10 2.68 4.96
C GLY A 110 19.75 1.53 4.19
N CYS A 111 19.23 1.15 3.02
CA CYS A 111 19.77 0.05 2.21
C CYS A 111 20.29 0.51 0.84
N ILE A 112 20.89 -0.43 0.10
CA ILE A 112 21.17 -0.27 -1.33
C ILE A 112 19.91 -0.66 -2.09
N THR A 113 19.28 0.31 -2.76
CA THR A 113 18.15 0.02 -3.66
C THR A 113 18.65 -0.10 -5.09
N ILE A 114 18.25 -1.17 -5.77
CA ILE A 114 18.43 -1.31 -7.22
C ILE A 114 17.04 -1.38 -7.82
N CYS A 115 16.70 -0.42 -8.68
CA CYS A 115 15.39 -0.35 -9.32
C CYS A 115 15.53 -0.35 -10.83
N ALA A 116 15.09 -1.41 -11.50
CA ALA A 116 15.07 -1.47 -12.95
C ALA A 116 13.90 -0.65 -13.54
N GLU A 117 14.16 0.07 -14.62
CA GLU A 117 13.15 0.79 -15.39
C GLU A 117 13.54 0.78 -16.87
N VAL A 118 12.65 0.30 -17.73
CA VAL A 118 12.89 0.23 -19.18
C VAL A 118 12.71 1.59 -19.87
N ASN A 119 11.90 2.48 -19.30
CA ASN A 119 11.66 3.81 -19.83
C ASN A 119 12.69 4.81 -19.31
N PRO A 120 13.68 5.24 -20.12
CA PRO A 120 14.73 6.16 -19.67
C PRO A 120 14.18 7.50 -19.17
N ASN A 121 13.03 7.95 -19.69
CA ASN A 121 12.40 9.20 -19.25
C ASN A 121 11.88 9.08 -17.81
N ALA A 122 11.33 7.92 -17.43
CA ALA A 122 10.86 7.69 -16.07
C ALA A 122 12.03 7.67 -15.09
N ALA A 123 13.11 6.95 -15.42
CA ALA A 123 14.33 6.90 -14.61
C ALA A 123 14.96 8.30 -14.43
N THR A 124 15.16 9.02 -15.54
CA THR A 124 15.72 10.38 -15.54
C THR A 124 14.89 11.32 -14.67
N LYS A 125 13.56 11.29 -14.82
CA LYS A 125 12.66 12.11 -14.01
C LYS A 125 12.78 11.84 -12.50
N ARG A 126 12.98 10.58 -12.07
CA ARG A 126 13.16 10.26 -10.65
C ARG A 126 14.52 10.68 -10.12
N HIS A 127 15.54 10.65 -10.97
CA HIS A 127 16.84 11.20 -10.63
C HIS A 127 16.79 12.73 -10.45
N GLU A 128 16.17 13.45 -11.38
CA GLU A 128 15.98 14.91 -11.28
C GLU A 128 15.17 15.34 -10.04
N GLN A 129 14.27 14.48 -9.58
CA GLN A 129 13.50 14.68 -8.33
C GLN A 129 14.32 14.42 -7.06
N GLY A 130 15.54 13.88 -7.17
CA GLY A 130 16.37 13.46 -6.03
C GLY A 130 15.83 12.22 -5.31
N TRP A 131 15.07 11.38 -6.01
CA TRP A 131 14.58 10.10 -5.47
C TRP A 131 15.45 8.92 -5.86
N VAL A 132 16.17 9.05 -6.98
CA VAL A 132 17.22 8.15 -7.44
C VAL A 132 18.54 8.89 -7.37
N ASP A 133 19.57 8.26 -6.81
CA ASP A 133 20.90 8.87 -6.66
C ASP A 133 21.77 8.67 -7.91
N VAL A 134 21.69 7.49 -8.54
CA VAL A 134 22.55 7.09 -9.66
C VAL A 134 21.71 6.47 -10.79
N LEU A 135 21.99 6.87 -12.04
CA LEU A 135 21.49 6.23 -13.25
C LEU A 135 22.60 5.37 -13.88
N ILE A 136 22.27 4.14 -14.27
CA ILE A 136 23.18 3.23 -14.97
C ILE A 136 22.41 2.53 -16.10
N ASP A 137 22.98 2.45 -17.29
CA ASP A 137 22.38 1.78 -18.47
C ASP A 137 23.23 0.61 -18.99
N ASN A 138 24.30 0.26 -18.27
CA ASN A 138 25.20 -0.84 -18.58
C ASN A 138 25.29 -1.84 -17.41
N MET A 139 25.13 -3.13 -17.71
CA MET A 139 25.12 -4.19 -16.69
C MET A 139 26.47 -4.35 -15.96
N ASP A 140 27.60 -4.25 -16.65
CA ASP A 140 28.92 -4.41 -16.05
C ASP A 140 29.22 -3.25 -15.09
N ASP A 141 28.82 -2.03 -15.47
CA ASP A 141 28.89 -0.85 -14.60
C ASP A 141 27.98 -0.99 -13.38
N LEU A 142 26.77 -1.55 -13.55
CA LEU A 142 25.86 -1.83 -12.44
C LEU A 142 26.50 -2.80 -11.43
N ILE A 143 27.07 -3.90 -11.92
CA ILE A 143 27.75 -4.89 -11.09
C ILE A 143 28.90 -4.25 -10.32
N ALA A 144 29.76 -3.48 -11.00
CA ALA A 144 30.88 -2.79 -10.37
C ALA A 144 30.41 -1.80 -9.30
N ARG A 145 29.38 -0.99 -9.60
CA ARG A 145 28.81 -0.01 -8.67
C ARG A 145 28.22 -0.67 -7.43
N VAL A 146 27.50 -1.77 -7.60
CA VAL A 146 26.84 -2.49 -6.51
C VAL A 146 27.86 -3.17 -5.61
N ARG A 147 28.90 -3.80 -6.17
CA ARG A 147 30.01 -4.37 -5.38
C ARG A 147 30.68 -3.30 -4.51
N ASN A 148 30.98 -2.14 -5.09
CA ASN A 148 31.54 -1.01 -4.35
C ASN A 148 30.61 -0.50 -3.24
N ALA A 149 29.31 -0.35 -3.51
CA ALA A 149 28.34 0.09 -2.50
C ALA A 149 28.24 -0.89 -1.33
N LYS A 150 28.28 -2.20 -1.60
CA LYS A 150 28.29 -3.24 -0.55
C LYS A 150 29.53 -3.14 0.31
N GLU A 151 30.71 -3.00 -0.28
CA GLU A 151 31.98 -2.88 0.44
C GLU A 151 32.00 -1.64 1.36
N GLN A 152 31.46 -0.52 0.90
CA GLN A 152 31.40 0.73 1.66
C GLN A 152 30.20 0.80 2.62
N SER A 153 29.33 -0.23 2.64
CA SER A 153 28.07 -0.21 3.40
C SER A 153 27.21 1.02 3.11
N GLU A 154 27.17 1.43 1.84
CA GLU A 154 26.47 2.63 1.41
C GLU A 154 24.95 2.52 1.55
N VAL A 155 24.32 3.68 1.71
CA VAL A 155 22.89 3.90 1.46
C VAL A 155 22.79 4.62 0.14
N VAL A 156 22.36 3.92 -0.91
CA VAL A 156 22.29 4.48 -2.25
C VAL A 156 21.17 3.83 -3.04
N SER A 157 20.49 4.64 -3.85
CA SER A 157 19.53 4.19 -4.83
C SER A 157 20.09 4.28 -6.25
N ILE A 158 20.07 3.15 -6.95
CA ILE A 158 20.57 2.99 -8.31
C ILE A 158 19.39 2.61 -9.20
N ALA A 159 19.10 3.42 -10.21
CA ALA A 159 18.19 3.02 -11.28
C ALA A 159 18.97 2.42 -12.44
N TYR A 160 18.61 1.19 -12.80
CA TYR A 160 19.11 0.53 -14.00
C TYR A 160 18.15 0.77 -15.16
N ILE A 161 18.63 1.44 -16.21
CA ILE A 161 17.85 1.68 -17.43
C ILE A 161 17.91 0.41 -18.28
N GLY A 162 16.95 -0.48 -18.07
CA GLY A 162 16.90 -1.80 -18.68
C GLY A 162 15.86 -2.70 -18.04
N ASN A 163 15.84 -3.98 -18.42
CA ASN A 163 14.84 -4.92 -17.94
C ASN A 163 15.27 -5.56 -16.60
N VAL A 164 14.36 -5.63 -15.61
CA VAL A 164 14.65 -6.24 -14.29
C VAL A 164 15.10 -7.68 -14.39
N VAL A 165 14.62 -8.43 -15.40
CA VAL A 165 14.97 -9.84 -15.59
C VAL A 165 16.46 -9.99 -15.89
N GLU A 166 17.08 -9.00 -16.55
CA GLU A 166 18.54 -9.00 -16.78
C GLU A 166 19.31 -8.92 -15.48
N ILE A 167 18.87 -8.09 -14.52
CA ILE A 167 19.52 -7.96 -13.22
C ILE A 167 19.39 -9.27 -12.44
N TRP A 168 18.18 -9.84 -12.38
CA TRP A 168 17.95 -11.10 -11.68
C TRP A 168 18.82 -12.24 -12.24
N GLU A 169 18.87 -12.38 -13.56
CA GLU A 169 19.67 -13.41 -14.22
C GLU A 169 21.18 -13.17 -14.00
N ARG A 170 21.67 -11.95 -14.23
CA ARG A 170 23.11 -11.62 -14.13
C ARG A 170 23.63 -11.63 -12.70
N PHE A 171 22.83 -11.21 -11.72
CA PHE A 171 23.25 -11.25 -10.32
C PHE A 171 23.34 -12.67 -9.79
N PHE A 172 22.53 -13.60 -10.33
CA PHE A 172 22.67 -15.02 -10.01
C PHE A 172 23.95 -15.60 -10.59
N GLU A 173 24.32 -15.25 -11.83
CA GLU A 173 25.57 -15.69 -12.48
C GLU A 173 26.82 -15.15 -11.78
N GLU A 174 26.75 -13.93 -11.23
CA GLU A 174 27.87 -13.22 -10.60
C GLU A 174 27.96 -13.42 -9.07
N ASP A 175 27.16 -14.35 -8.52
CA ASP A 175 27.05 -14.64 -7.08
C ASP A 175 26.78 -13.39 -6.21
N ILE A 176 26.00 -12.43 -6.74
CA ILE A 176 25.62 -11.22 -6.01
C ILE A 176 24.36 -11.50 -5.20
N TYR A 177 24.55 -11.79 -3.92
CA TYR A 177 23.43 -12.04 -3.00
C TYR A 177 22.51 -10.83 -2.82
N ILE A 178 21.22 -11.04 -3.08
CA ILE A 178 20.12 -10.10 -2.89
C ILE A 178 19.44 -10.45 -1.57
N HIS A 179 19.23 -9.46 -0.70
CA HIS A 179 18.62 -9.74 0.61
C HIS A 179 17.10 -9.71 0.49
N LEU A 180 16.59 -8.63 -0.11
CA LEU A 180 15.17 -8.42 -0.38
C LEU A 180 14.93 -8.30 -1.88
N GLY A 181 13.95 -9.04 -2.39
CA GLY A 181 13.47 -8.98 -3.76
C GLY A 181 12.00 -8.61 -3.83
N SER A 182 11.63 -7.75 -4.78
CA SER A 182 10.22 -7.46 -5.08
C SER A 182 10.06 -7.01 -6.54
N ASP A 183 8.83 -6.65 -6.91
CA ASP A 183 8.50 -6.06 -8.21
C ASP A 183 7.31 -5.10 -8.04
N GLN A 184 7.39 -3.93 -8.68
CA GLN A 184 6.30 -2.96 -8.71
C GLN A 184 6.07 -2.40 -10.12
N THR A 185 6.29 -3.24 -11.14
CA THR A 185 5.81 -2.98 -12.50
C THR A 185 4.28 -2.98 -12.54
N SER A 186 3.66 -2.54 -13.64
CA SER A 186 2.19 -2.39 -13.69
C SER A 186 1.52 -3.66 -14.24
N LEU A 187 1.59 -4.75 -13.49
CA LEU A 187 0.99 -6.04 -13.87
C LEU A 187 -0.52 -6.13 -13.63
N HIS A 188 -1.15 -5.04 -13.18
CA HIS A 188 -2.61 -4.86 -13.22
C HIS A 188 -3.14 -4.53 -14.64
N ASN A 189 -2.25 -4.16 -15.57
CA ASN A 189 -2.56 -3.87 -16.97
C ASN A 189 -1.40 -4.29 -17.92
N PRO A 190 -0.96 -5.56 -17.86
CA PRO A 190 0.27 -6.04 -18.50
C PRO A 190 0.26 -5.89 -20.03
N TRP A 191 -0.91 -6.00 -20.65
CA TRP A 191 -1.08 -6.00 -22.11
C TRP A 191 -1.12 -4.60 -22.73
N SER A 192 -1.18 -3.55 -21.92
CA SER A 192 -1.34 -2.16 -22.37
C SER A 192 -0.12 -1.31 -22.02
N GLY A 193 1.07 -1.92 -22.03
CA GLY A 193 2.33 -1.24 -21.70
C GLY A 193 2.61 -1.13 -20.20
N GLY A 194 1.98 -1.99 -19.37
CA GLY A 194 2.26 -2.07 -17.94
C GLY A 194 3.50 -2.90 -17.58
N TYR A 195 3.88 -3.83 -18.45
CA TYR A 195 5.07 -4.69 -18.33
C TYR A 195 5.74 -4.88 -19.69
N TYR A 196 7.07 -4.84 -19.73
CA TYR A 196 7.83 -4.83 -20.98
C TYR A 196 8.64 -6.12 -21.15
N PRO A 197 8.63 -6.72 -22.35
CA PRO A 197 9.35 -7.96 -22.60
C PRO A 197 10.87 -7.77 -22.58
N ILE A 198 11.60 -8.77 -22.09
CA ILE A 198 13.07 -8.80 -22.12
C ILE A 198 13.56 -9.08 -23.55
N GLY A 199 14.66 -8.46 -23.95
CA GLY A 199 15.27 -8.63 -25.28
C GLY A 199 14.71 -7.71 -26.37
N LEU A 200 13.73 -6.88 -26.04
CA LEU A 200 13.27 -5.77 -26.88
C LEU A 200 13.59 -4.45 -26.19
N SER A 201 13.92 -3.43 -26.99
CA SER A 201 14.03 -2.06 -26.47
C SER A 201 12.65 -1.52 -26.07
N TYR A 202 12.62 -0.42 -25.31
CA TYR A 202 11.37 0.26 -24.95
C TYR A 202 10.59 0.69 -26.21
N ASP A 203 11.28 1.25 -27.21
CA ASP A 203 10.65 1.72 -28.45
C ASP A 203 10.16 0.57 -29.34
N ASP A 204 10.93 -0.51 -29.44
CA ASP A 204 10.52 -1.72 -30.18
C ASP A 204 9.32 -2.39 -29.50
N SER A 205 9.30 -2.42 -28.16
CA SER A 205 8.18 -2.95 -27.38
C SER A 205 6.90 -2.13 -27.60
N ASN A 206 6.99 -0.80 -27.63
CA ASN A 206 5.85 0.07 -27.93
C ASN A 206 5.38 -0.07 -29.39
N THR A 207 6.31 -0.30 -30.31
CA THR A 207 5.99 -0.59 -31.72
C THR A 207 5.23 -1.92 -31.83
N LEU A 208 5.72 -2.97 -31.17
CA LEU A 208 5.06 -4.28 -31.13
C LEU A 208 3.67 -4.20 -30.47
N LEU A 209 3.54 -3.49 -29.35
CA LEU A 209 2.26 -3.27 -28.67
C LEU A 209 1.21 -2.65 -29.59
N ARG A 210 1.61 -1.71 -30.47
CA ARG A 210 0.71 -1.05 -31.42
C ARG A 210 0.39 -1.92 -32.62
N ASP A 211 1.42 -2.54 -33.20
CA ASP A 211 1.33 -3.16 -34.52
C ASP A 211 0.86 -4.63 -34.44
N ASP A 212 1.22 -5.35 -33.37
CA ASP A 212 0.78 -6.72 -33.08
C ASP A 212 0.62 -6.96 -31.55
N PRO A 213 -0.52 -6.51 -30.96
CA PRO A 213 -0.80 -6.69 -29.53
C PRO A 213 -0.79 -8.15 -29.07
N SER A 214 -1.10 -9.09 -29.97
CA SER A 214 -1.08 -10.52 -29.65
C SER A 214 0.35 -11.02 -29.46
N ALA A 215 1.25 -10.67 -30.38
CA ALA A 215 2.66 -10.99 -30.24
C ALA A 215 3.29 -10.30 -29.01
N PHE A 216 2.92 -9.05 -28.73
CA PHE A 216 3.36 -8.36 -27.51
C PHE A 216 2.98 -9.14 -26.24
N LYS A 217 1.71 -9.58 -26.15
CA LYS A 217 1.22 -10.41 -25.04
C LYS A 217 2.03 -11.71 -24.89
N ASP A 218 2.32 -12.39 -25.99
CA ASP A 218 3.11 -13.63 -25.96
C ASP A 218 4.53 -13.39 -25.43
N GLU A 219 5.18 -12.29 -25.83
CA GLU A 219 6.51 -11.91 -25.34
C GLU A 219 6.51 -11.49 -23.86
N VAL A 220 5.47 -10.79 -23.40
CA VAL A 220 5.27 -10.48 -21.98
C VAL A 220 5.14 -11.78 -21.17
N GLN A 221 4.33 -12.74 -21.62
CA GLN A 221 4.17 -14.02 -20.92
C GLN A 221 5.47 -14.84 -20.89
N LYS A 222 6.25 -14.85 -21.98
CA LYS A 222 7.60 -15.46 -21.99
C LYS A 222 8.52 -14.80 -20.97
N THR A 223 8.48 -13.47 -20.87
CA THR A 223 9.27 -12.70 -19.92
C THR A 223 8.87 -12.98 -18.47
N LEU A 224 7.57 -13.07 -18.17
CA LEU A 224 7.08 -13.44 -16.84
C LEU A 224 7.58 -14.80 -16.39
N ARG A 225 7.56 -15.81 -17.28
CA ARG A 225 8.12 -17.14 -16.98
C ARG A 225 9.61 -17.07 -16.66
N ARG A 226 10.39 -16.29 -17.42
CA ARG A 226 11.83 -16.08 -17.15
C ARG A 226 12.06 -15.36 -15.83
N HIS A 227 11.30 -14.30 -15.54
CA HIS A 227 11.37 -13.56 -14.30
C HIS A 227 11.12 -14.47 -13.09
N ALA A 228 10.05 -15.28 -13.13
CA ALA A 228 9.75 -16.25 -12.08
C ALA A 228 10.87 -17.28 -11.88
N ILE A 229 11.46 -17.82 -12.95
CA ILE A 229 12.60 -18.75 -12.85
C ILE A 229 13.78 -18.10 -12.13
N ALA A 230 14.10 -16.85 -12.45
CA ALA A 230 15.20 -16.14 -11.83
C ALA A 230 14.92 -15.86 -10.34
N VAL A 231 13.70 -15.43 -10.00
CA VAL A 231 13.26 -15.27 -8.59
C VAL A 231 13.35 -16.60 -7.84
N ASN A 232 12.91 -17.71 -8.43
CA ASN A 232 13.00 -19.03 -7.82
C ASN A 232 14.45 -19.43 -7.49
N LYS A 233 15.39 -19.14 -8.39
CA LYS A 233 16.81 -19.40 -8.15
C LYS A 233 17.36 -18.58 -6.99
N HIS A 234 17.07 -17.28 -6.95
CA HIS A 234 17.51 -16.41 -5.86
C HIS A 234 16.89 -16.78 -4.52
N ASN A 235 15.60 -17.11 -4.50
CA ASN A 235 14.93 -17.55 -3.29
C ASN A 235 15.51 -18.87 -2.74
N ALA A 236 15.83 -19.83 -3.63
CA ALA A 236 16.53 -21.06 -3.23
C ALA A 236 17.93 -20.79 -2.63
N SER A 237 18.55 -19.66 -2.97
CA SER A 237 19.81 -19.18 -2.37
C SER A 237 19.60 -18.32 -1.11
N GLY A 238 18.36 -18.14 -0.65
CA GLY A 238 18.02 -17.43 0.59
C GLY A 238 17.55 -15.99 0.41
N THR A 239 17.31 -15.51 -0.81
CA THR A 239 16.69 -14.18 -1.03
C THR A 239 15.24 -14.20 -0.54
N TYR A 240 14.85 -13.22 0.27
CA TYR A 240 13.44 -13.03 0.63
C TYR A 240 12.72 -12.23 -0.46
N PHE A 241 11.88 -12.93 -1.23
CA PHE A 241 11.05 -12.31 -2.26
C PHE A 241 9.62 -12.12 -1.75
N PHE A 242 9.04 -10.96 -2.04
CA PHE A 242 7.63 -10.68 -1.75
C PHE A 242 6.95 -9.92 -2.90
N ASP A 243 5.69 -10.26 -3.17
CA ASP A 243 4.87 -9.56 -4.17
C ASP A 243 4.39 -8.22 -3.60
N TYR A 244 4.57 -7.11 -4.33
CA TYR A 244 4.22 -5.76 -3.88
C TYR A 244 2.75 -5.39 -4.11
N GLY A 245 1.89 -6.39 -4.38
CA GLY A 245 0.47 -6.20 -4.64
C GLY A 245 0.19 -5.53 -5.98
N ASN A 246 1.03 -5.82 -6.98
CA ASN A 246 0.91 -5.34 -8.36
C ASN A 246 0.38 -6.40 -9.34
N ALA A 247 -0.04 -7.56 -8.82
CA ALA A 247 -0.46 -8.75 -9.56
C ALA A 247 0.67 -9.55 -10.23
N PHE A 248 1.93 -9.42 -9.78
CA PHE A 248 3.04 -10.17 -10.36
C PHE A 248 2.86 -11.68 -10.29
N LEU A 249 2.55 -12.23 -9.11
CA LEU A 249 2.34 -13.67 -8.94
C LEU A 249 1.10 -14.16 -9.69
N LEU A 250 0.06 -13.34 -9.74
CA LEU A 250 -1.19 -13.64 -10.45
C LEU A 250 -0.97 -13.71 -11.97
N GLU A 251 -0.27 -12.73 -12.55
CA GLU A 251 0.03 -12.76 -13.99
C GLU A 251 1.08 -13.82 -14.35
N CYS A 252 2.05 -14.08 -13.47
CA CYS A 252 2.96 -15.20 -13.60
C CYS A 252 2.21 -16.54 -13.66
N SER A 253 1.24 -16.77 -12.76
CA SER A 253 0.46 -18.01 -12.76
C SER A 253 -0.41 -18.14 -14.02
N ARG A 254 -1.05 -17.05 -14.46
CA ARG A 254 -1.79 -16.98 -15.73
C ARG A 254 -0.90 -17.26 -16.93
N ALA A 255 0.39 -16.88 -16.88
CA ALA A 255 1.38 -17.16 -17.91
C ALA A 255 1.99 -18.58 -17.83
N GLY A 256 1.59 -19.40 -16.86
CA GLY A 256 2.10 -20.76 -16.64
C GLY A 256 3.49 -20.81 -16.01
N ALA A 257 3.88 -19.77 -15.25
CA ALA A 257 5.12 -19.77 -14.50
C ALA A 257 5.02 -20.60 -13.21
N ASP A 258 6.16 -21.10 -12.74
CA ASP A 258 6.27 -21.94 -11.55
C ASP A 258 6.24 -21.11 -10.24
N VAL A 259 5.08 -20.52 -9.95
CA VAL A 259 4.85 -19.63 -8.80
C VAL A 259 3.76 -20.12 -7.84
N MET A 260 3.08 -21.23 -8.17
CA MET A 260 2.07 -21.85 -7.31
C MET A 260 2.73 -22.73 -6.23
N ALA A 261 2.20 -22.69 -5.01
CA ALA A 261 2.55 -23.64 -3.96
C ALA A 261 1.97 -25.03 -4.24
N ASP A 262 2.45 -26.04 -3.53
CA ASP A 262 2.07 -27.45 -3.73
C ASP A 262 0.57 -27.72 -3.54
N ASN A 263 -0.12 -26.89 -2.76
CA ASN A 263 -1.57 -27.00 -2.55
C ASN A 263 -2.40 -26.52 -3.76
N GLY A 264 -1.78 -25.91 -4.77
CA GLY A 264 -2.43 -25.42 -5.99
C GLY A 264 -3.37 -24.23 -5.77
N ILE A 265 -3.43 -23.67 -4.56
CA ILE A 265 -4.31 -22.56 -4.17
C ILE A 265 -3.49 -21.31 -3.90
N ASP A 266 -2.40 -21.44 -3.13
CA ASP A 266 -1.55 -20.33 -2.74
C ASP A 266 -0.34 -20.18 -3.66
N PHE A 267 0.33 -19.05 -3.57
CA PHE A 267 1.61 -18.83 -4.24
C PHE A 267 2.78 -19.26 -3.36
N LYS A 268 3.92 -19.59 -3.99
CA LYS A 268 5.19 -19.90 -3.29
C LYS A 268 5.70 -18.72 -2.47
N TYR A 269 5.43 -17.51 -2.95
CA TYR A 269 5.85 -16.26 -2.32
C TYR A 269 4.64 -15.53 -1.77
N GLN A 270 4.83 -14.92 -0.62
CA GLN A 270 3.80 -14.16 0.05
C GLN A 270 3.75 -12.74 -0.52
N SER A 271 2.58 -12.10 -0.51
CA SER A 271 2.52 -10.66 -0.73
C SER A 271 3.08 -9.90 0.47
N TYR A 272 3.52 -8.65 0.28
CA TYR A 272 3.95 -7.80 1.38
C TYR A 272 2.85 -7.58 2.43
N VAL A 273 1.57 -7.62 2.05
CA VAL A 273 0.50 -7.58 3.05
C VAL A 273 0.39 -8.91 3.76
N GLN A 274 0.49 -10.02 3.04
CA GLN A 274 0.29 -11.34 3.61
C GLN A 274 1.27 -11.63 4.75
N ASP A 275 2.54 -11.26 4.57
CA ASP A 275 3.61 -11.63 5.50
C ASP A 275 4.22 -10.45 6.27
N ILE A 276 3.95 -9.20 5.87
CA ILE A 276 4.51 -8.01 6.54
C ILE A 276 3.38 -7.11 7.07
N LEU A 277 2.68 -6.37 6.22
CA LEU A 277 1.76 -5.33 6.70
C LEU A 277 0.50 -5.88 7.37
N GLY A 278 -0.01 -7.04 6.94
CA GLY A 278 -1.15 -7.71 7.57
C GLY A 278 -0.88 -7.99 9.05
N PRO A 279 0.03 -8.91 9.38
CA PRO A 279 0.31 -9.28 10.77
C PRO A 279 0.97 -8.14 11.57
N MET A 280 1.85 -7.33 10.95
CA MET A 280 2.60 -6.33 11.71
C MET A 280 1.89 -4.98 11.83
N CYS A 281 0.91 -4.67 10.98
CA CYS A 281 0.19 -3.39 10.98
C CYS A 281 -1.32 -3.57 11.05
N PHE A 282 -1.95 -4.06 9.98
CA PHE A 282 -3.41 -4.05 9.82
C PHE A 282 -4.14 -4.85 10.88
N ASP A 283 -3.59 -6.00 11.28
CA ASP A 283 -4.21 -6.83 12.30
C ASP A 283 -4.16 -6.15 13.68
N TYR A 284 -3.24 -5.21 13.91
CA TYR A 284 -3.23 -4.30 15.07
C TYR A 284 -4.01 -2.99 14.87
N GLY A 285 -4.64 -2.78 13.70
CA GLY A 285 -5.36 -1.57 13.34
C GLY A 285 -4.50 -0.44 12.77
N PHE A 286 -3.18 -0.61 12.66
CA PHE A 286 -2.31 0.38 12.05
C PHE A 286 -2.51 0.42 10.55
N GLY A 287 -2.78 1.60 10.02
CA GLY A 287 -2.89 1.84 8.59
C GLY A 287 -2.87 3.32 8.26
N PRO A 288 -2.98 3.69 6.98
CA PRO A 288 -2.68 5.03 6.51
C PRO A 288 -3.62 6.06 7.12
N PHE A 289 -3.11 6.87 8.03
CA PHE A 289 -3.79 8.04 8.55
C PHE A 289 -3.16 9.28 7.93
N ARG A 290 -3.94 10.02 7.15
CA ARG A 290 -3.46 11.23 6.45
C ARG A 290 -4.34 12.41 6.71
N TRP A 291 -3.75 13.59 6.58
CA TRP A 291 -4.47 14.84 6.71
C TRP A 291 -3.95 15.89 5.74
N VAL A 292 -4.80 16.88 5.50
CA VAL A 292 -4.52 18.06 4.67
C VAL A 292 -4.87 19.31 5.48
N CYS A 293 -3.94 20.24 5.62
CA CYS A 293 -4.19 21.55 6.20
C CYS A 293 -4.96 22.41 5.18
N ALA A 294 -6.24 22.67 5.41
CA ALA A 294 -7.10 23.40 4.48
C ALA A 294 -6.70 24.88 4.32
N SER A 295 -5.89 25.41 5.24
CA SER A 295 -5.28 26.73 5.13
C SER A 295 -4.24 26.84 4.01
N GLY A 296 -3.68 25.72 3.56
CA GLY A 296 -2.58 25.68 2.59
C GLY A 296 -1.23 26.20 3.12
N LYS A 297 -1.10 26.45 4.44
CA LYS A 297 0.13 26.96 5.05
C LYS A 297 1.07 25.83 5.48
N SER A 298 2.35 25.97 5.18
CA SER A 298 3.38 25.03 5.66
C SER A 298 3.51 25.02 7.17
N ASP A 299 3.29 26.16 7.83
CA ASP A 299 3.44 26.29 9.28
C ASP A 299 2.35 25.49 10.02
N ASP A 300 1.14 25.42 9.46
CA ASP A 300 0.09 24.53 9.98
C ASP A 300 0.50 23.07 9.85
N LEU A 301 1.16 22.69 8.73
CA LEU A 301 1.66 21.33 8.54
C LEU A 301 2.75 20.98 9.56
N ASP A 302 3.71 21.89 9.77
CA ASP A 302 4.75 21.75 10.79
C ASP A 302 4.14 21.57 12.18
N LYS A 303 3.11 22.36 12.51
CA LYS A 303 2.41 22.25 13.78
C LYS A 303 1.65 20.94 13.93
N THR A 304 1.00 20.47 12.86
CA THR A 304 0.34 19.16 12.87
C THR A 304 1.34 18.01 12.99
N ASP A 305 2.53 18.12 12.40
CA ASP A 305 3.61 17.14 12.58
C ASP A 305 4.05 17.08 14.06
N GLU A 306 4.25 18.24 14.70
CA GLU A 306 4.58 18.34 16.14
C GLU A 306 3.49 17.72 17.03
N ILE A 307 2.22 18.05 16.77
CA ILE A 307 1.08 17.52 17.54
C ILE A 307 1.01 15.99 17.39
N ALA A 308 1.11 15.48 16.16
CA ALA A 308 1.07 14.03 15.91
C ALA A 308 2.21 13.29 16.62
N VAL A 309 3.43 13.84 16.60
CA VAL A 309 4.57 13.31 17.37
C VAL A 309 4.26 13.25 18.86
N GLY A 310 3.80 14.36 19.45
CA GLY A 310 3.54 14.44 20.88
C GLY A 310 2.46 13.46 21.35
N VAL A 311 1.39 13.33 20.56
CA VAL A 311 0.32 12.35 20.80
C VAL A 311 0.86 10.92 20.74
N LEU A 312 1.56 10.54 19.67
CA LEU A 312 2.07 9.19 19.51
C LEU A 312 3.11 8.83 20.58
N GLN A 313 3.99 9.76 20.97
CA GLN A 313 4.95 9.55 22.05
C GLN A 313 4.24 9.28 23.39
N THR A 314 3.21 10.07 23.71
CA THR A 314 2.41 9.89 24.93
C THR A 314 1.69 8.54 24.94
N ILE A 315 1.12 8.11 23.81
CA ILE A 315 0.48 6.80 23.70
C ILE A 315 1.52 5.68 23.88
N MET A 316 2.69 5.83 23.25
CA MET A 316 3.74 4.81 23.24
C MET A 316 4.22 4.45 24.66
N GLU A 317 4.30 5.42 25.58
CA GLU A 317 4.73 5.22 26.98
C GLU A 317 3.95 4.13 27.71
N ASN A 318 2.64 4.00 27.42
CA ASN A 318 1.75 3.03 28.08
C ASN A 318 1.22 1.97 27.10
N SER A 319 1.74 1.94 25.88
CA SER A 319 1.33 0.99 24.85
C SER A 319 1.88 -0.42 25.12
N PRO A 320 1.12 -1.47 24.79
CA PRO A 320 1.60 -2.84 24.90
C PRO A 320 2.75 -3.09 23.91
N LYS A 321 3.62 -4.06 24.24
CA LYS A 321 4.86 -4.34 23.51
C LYS A 321 4.61 -4.65 22.02
N GLU A 322 3.49 -5.29 21.73
CA GLU A 322 3.02 -5.72 20.41
C GLU A 322 2.94 -4.55 19.41
N ILE A 323 2.59 -3.34 19.87
CA ILE A 323 2.38 -2.18 18.99
C ILE A 323 3.49 -1.12 19.10
N GLN A 324 4.40 -1.23 20.06
CA GLN A 324 5.48 -0.26 20.27
C GLN A 324 6.38 -0.09 19.05
N LEU A 325 6.65 -1.17 18.31
CA LEU A 325 7.47 -1.10 17.10
C LEU A 325 6.82 -0.21 16.04
N GLN A 326 5.53 -0.41 15.77
CA GLN A 326 4.80 0.40 14.80
C GLN A 326 4.69 1.86 15.23
N MET A 327 4.48 2.12 16.52
CA MET A 327 4.52 3.49 17.04
C MET A 327 5.89 4.14 16.81
N GLN A 328 6.97 3.44 17.16
CA GLN A 328 8.33 3.97 16.98
C GLN A 328 8.65 4.27 15.51
N ASP A 329 8.27 3.39 14.58
CA ASP A 329 8.50 3.59 13.15
C ASP A 329 7.78 4.84 12.64
N ASN A 330 6.52 5.02 13.04
CA ASN A 330 5.71 6.16 12.61
C ASN A 330 6.11 7.47 13.28
N ILE A 331 6.59 7.44 14.53
CA ILE A 331 7.20 8.59 15.22
C ILE A 331 8.51 9.01 14.53
N THR A 332 9.32 8.03 14.11
CA THR A 332 10.58 8.31 13.40
C THR A 332 10.27 8.92 12.03
N TRP A 333 9.36 8.31 11.28
CA TRP A 333 8.90 8.81 9.99
C TRP A 333 8.44 10.26 10.04
N ILE A 334 7.55 10.61 10.97
CA ILE A 334 6.97 11.96 11.03
C ILE A 334 8.02 13.02 11.40
N LYS A 335 8.98 12.69 12.27
CA LYS A 335 10.11 13.58 12.61
C LYS A 335 10.99 13.88 11.40
N ASP A 336 11.13 12.88 10.53
CA ASP A 336 11.96 12.96 9.33
C ASP A 336 11.18 13.42 8.08
N ALA A 337 9.86 13.52 8.14
CA ALA A 337 9.02 13.73 6.95
C ALA A 337 9.33 15.08 6.27
N LYS A 338 9.60 16.13 7.05
CA LYS A 338 9.95 17.46 6.52
C LYS A 338 11.28 17.46 5.77
N GLN A 339 12.30 16.78 6.28
CA GLN A 339 13.63 16.75 5.67
C GLN A 339 13.63 16.03 4.32
N ASN A 340 12.69 15.10 4.13
CA ASN A 340 12.52 14.35 2.90
C ASN A 340 11.84 15.14 1.76
N LYS A 341 11.27 16.33 2.04
CA LYS A 341 10.68 17.24 1.04
C LYS A 341 9.66 16.58 0.11
N LEU A 342 8.78 15.75 0.66
CA LEU A 342 7.82 14.93 -0.12
C LEU A 342 6.49 15.63 -0.41
N VAL A 343 6.27 16.84 0.12
CA VAL A 343 5.03 17.60 -0.06
C VAL A 343 4.94 18.12 -1.49
N VAL A 344 3.85 17.78 -2.18
CA VAL A 344 3.53 18.25 -3.53
C VAL A 344 2.06 18.69 -3.54
N GLY A 345 1.81 19.93 -3.93
CA GLY A 345 0.46 20.49 -3.96
C GLY A 345 -0.01 20.92 -2.57
N SER A 346 -1.05 20.27 -2.05
CA SER A 346 -1.62 20.61 -0.73
C SER A 346 -0.65 20.31 0.41
N GLN A 347 -0.74 21.11 1.47
CA GLN A 347 0.02 20.89 2.70
C GLN A 347 -0.58 19.69 3.43
N ALA A 348 0.04 18.53 3.25
CA ALA A 348 -0.51 17.26 3.64
C ALA A 348 0.57 16.34 4.20
N ARG A 349 0.15 15.41 5.06
CA ARG A 349 1.01 14.42 5.70
C ARG A 349 0.30 13.09 5.85
N ILE A 350 1.09 12.03 6.01
CA ILE A 350 0.65 10.67 6.30
C ILE A 350 1.55 10.05 7.38
N LEU A 351 0.97 9.14 8.15
CA LEU A 351 1.65 8.13 8.96
C LEU A 351 0.71 6.93 9.16
N TYR A 352 1.15 5.85 9.79
CA TYR A 352 0.27 4.79 10.26
C TYR A 352 -0.08 4.96 11.73
N ALA A 353 -1.36 4.80 12.07
CA ALA A 353 -1.86 4.83 13.43
C ALA A 353 -3.02 3.83 13.61
N ASP A 354 -3.14 3.26 14.81
CA ASP A 354 -4.25 2.41 15.25
C ASP A 354 -5.47 3.25 15.67
N ALA A 355 -6.54 2.60 16.15
CA ALA A 355 -7.79 3.29 16.54
C ALA A 355 -7.53 4.40 17.56
N GLU A 356 -6.74 4.11 18.59
CA GLU A 356 -6.38 5.08 19.63
C GLU A 356 -5.57 6.25 19.08
N GLY A 357 -4.54 5.96 18.28
CA GLY A 357 -3.71 6.97 17.65
C GLY A 357 -4.50 7.89 16.74
N ARG A 358 -5.34 7.33 15.84
CA ARG A 358 -6.16 8.14 14.91
C ARG A 358 -7.10 9.07 15.67
N MET A 359 -7.82 8.55 16.67
CA MET A 359 -8.78 9.33 17.45
C MET A 359 -8.09 10.45 18.24
N LYS A 360 -6.98 10.14 18.94
CA LYS A 360 -6.28 11.15 19.76
C LYS A 360 -5.58 12.21 18.91
N ILE A 361 -5.01 11.86 17.75
CA ILE A 361 -4.43 12.84 16.83
C ILE A 361 -5.54 13.74 16.26
N ALA A 362 -6.65 13.15 15.82
CA ALA A 362 -7.80 13.89 15.30
C ALA A 362 -8.39 14.85 16.34
N GLN A 363 -8.53 14.41 17.60
CA GLN A 363 -8.96 15.28 18.70
C GLN A 363 -7.99 16.45 18.89
N ALA A 364 -6.70 16.17 19.00
CA ALA A 364 -5.69 17.22 19.21
C ALA A 364 -5.62 18.23 18.05
N PHE A 365 -5.85 17.78 16.81
CA PHE A 365 -5.99 18.69 15.67
C PHE A 365 -7.26 19.54 15.79
N ASN A 366 -8.40 18.94 16.14
CA ASN A 366 -9.65 19.69 16.30
C ASN A 366 -9.54 20.74 17.41
N ASP A 367 -8.92 20.39 18.54
CA ASP A 367 -8.66 21.32 19.65
C ASP A 367 -7.75 22.47 19.19
N ALA A 368 -6.66 22.18 18.47
CA ALA A 368 -5.76 23.19 17.94
C ALA A 368 -6.44 24.12 16.91
N VAL A 369 -7.41 23.63 16.14
CA VAL A 369 -8.26 24.46 15.26
C VAL A 369 -9.17 25.36 16.09
N ALA A 370 -9.83 24.82 17.13
CA ALA A 370 -10.72 25.57 18.01
C ALA A 370 -10.00 26.71 18.74
N GLU A 371 -8.74 26.46 19.13
CA GLU A 371 -7.86 27.44 19.77
C GLU A 371 -7.22 28.43 18.80
N GLY A 372 -7.42 28.26 17.48
CA GLY A 372 -6.85 29.13 16.45
C GLY A 372 -5.33 28.97 16.27
N GLN A 373 -4.74 27.87 16.74
CA GLN A 373 -3.31 27.57 16.55
C GLN A 373 -3.00 27.14 15.12
N ILE A 374 -3.95 26.46 14.46
CA ILE A 374 -3.89 26.02 13.06
C ILE A 374 -5.25 26.27 12.37
N GLY A 375 -5.27 26.30 11.04
CA GLY A 375 -6.52 26.30 10.26
C GLY A 375 -7.18 24.91 10.17
N PRO A 376 -8.40 24.82 9.63
CA PRO A 376 -9.14 23.55 9.52
C PRO A 376 -8.32 22.42 8.86
N VAL A 377 -8.53 21.20 9.32
CA VAL A 377 -7.80 20.02 8.87
C VAL A 377 -8.76 19.02 8.24
N VAL A 378 -8.41 18.49 7.07
CA VAL A 378 -9.19 17.44 6.41
C VAL A 378 -8.47 16.11 6.59
N LEU A 379 -9.06 15.22 7.38
CA LEU A 379 -8.59 13.85 7.55
C LEU A 379 -9.04 12.97 6.39
N GLY A 380 -8.29 11.90 6.16
CA GLY A 380 -8.68 10.79 5.30
C GLY A 380 -7.66 9.67 5.38
N ARG A 381 -7.68 8.79 4.39
CA ARG A 381 -6.75 7.66 4.27
C ARG A 381 -6.62 7.17 2.84
N ASP A 382 -5.64 6.28 2.62
CA ASP A 382 -5.74 5.40 1.45
C ASP A 382 -6.87 4.38 1.66
N HIS A 383 -7.29 3.73 0.58
CA HIS A 383 -8.18 2.58 0.74
C HIS A 383 -7.38 1.34 1.20
N HIS A 384 -6.06 1.34 1.02
CA HIS A 384 -5.11 0.35 1.56
C HIS A 384 -5.04 0.41 3.09
N ASP A 385 -6.07 -0.08 3.77
CA ASP A 385 -6.22 0.03 5.22
C ASP A 385 -6.91 -1.22 5.82
N VAL A 386 -6.90 -1.31 7.15
CA VAL A 386 -7.42 -2.43 7.95
C VAL A 386 -8.83 -2.88 7.56
N SER A 387 -9.75 -1.94 7.31
CA SER A 387 -11.18 -2.22 7.09
C SER A 387 -11.68 -1.81 5.71
N GLY A 388 -10.97 -0.91 5.03
CA GLY A 388 -11.48 -0.25 3.84
C GLY A 388 -11.55 -1.15 2.62
N THR A 389 -10.79 -2.25 2.56
CA THR A 389 -10.60 -3.01 1.33
C THR A 389 -10.65 -4.51 1.54
N ASP A 390 -11.43 -5.18 0.70
CA ASP A 390 -11.34 -6.61 0.47
C ASP A 390 -10.57 -6.87 -0.84
N SER A 391 -9.42 -7.53 -0.72
CA SER A 391 -8.55 -7.88 -1.85
C SER A 391 -7.77 -9.17 -1.54
N PRO A 392 -8.16 -10.32 -2.12
CA PRO A 392 -7.57 -11.63 -1.79
C PRO A 392 -6.08 -11.73 -2.14
N TYR A 393 -5.60 -10.86 -3.03
CA TYR A 393 -4.20 -10.83 -3.47
C TYR A 393 -3.38 -9.74 -2.78
N ARG A 394 -3.99 -8.94 -1.89
CA ARG A 394 -3.30 -7.87 -1.18
C ARG A 394 -3.88 -7.64 0.21
N GLU A 395 -4.79 -6.69 0.42
CA GLU A 395 -5.25 -6.24 1.75
C GLU A 395 -5.81 -7.36 2.64
N THR A 396 -6.43 -8.39 2.06
CA THR A 396 -7.00 -9.53 2.78
C THR A 396 -6.30 -10.83 2.44
N SER A 397 -5.07 -10.77 1.93
CA SER A 397 -4.29 -11.96 1.56
C SER A 397 -3.85 -12.80 2.77
N ASN A 398 -3.74 -12.22 3.97
CA ASN A 398 -3.48 -12.95 5.22
C ASN A 398 -4.75 -13.49 5.91
N ILE A 399 -5.84 -13.71 5.17
CA ILE A 399 -7.11 -14.23 5.69
C ILE A 399 -7.31 -15.65 5.17
N TYR A 400 -7.35 -16.62 6.09
CA TYR A 400 -7.26 -18.06 5.77
C TYR A 400 -8.55 -18.85 6.02
N ASP A 401 -9.62 -18.22 6.51
CA ASP A 401 -10.94 -18.86 6.70
C ASP A 401 -11.77 -18.98 5.40
N GLY A 402 -11.20 -18.59 4.27
CA GLY A 402 -11.86 -18.54 2.96
C GLY A 402 -12.59 -17.22 2.68
N SER A 403 -12.78 -16.36 3.68
CA SER A 403 -13.50 -15.09 3.52
C SER A 403 -12.71 -14.00 2.77
N LYS A 404 -11.44 -14.26 2.40
CA LYS A 404 -10.61 -13.33 1.62
C LYS A 404 -11.22 -12.92 0.28
N PHE A 405 -12.14 -13.73 -0.26
CA PHE A 405 -12.85 -13.51 -1.53
C PHE A 405 -14.21 -12.80 -1.36
N THR A 406 -14.66 -12.52 -0.15
CA THR A 406 -15.90 -11.75 0.07
C THR A 406 -15.62 -10.25 0.06
N ALA A 407 -16.66 -9.42 -0.06
CA ALA A 407 -16.55 -7.96 -0.08
C ALA A 407 -17.35 -7.28 1.04
N ASP A 408 -17.82 -8.05 2.03
CA ASP A 408 -18.70 -7.57 3.08
C ASP A 408 -18.02 -6.50 3.93
N MET A 409 -16.73 -6.66 4.26
CA MET A 409 -16.01 -5.74 5.13
C MET A 409 -15.93 -4.34 4.52
N ALA A 410 -15.52 -4.23 3.25
CA ALA A 410 -15.43 -2.96 2.53
C ALA A 410 -16.79 -2.26 2.39
N ILE A 411 -17.85 -3.03 2.10
CA ILE A 411 -19.23 -2.51 1.99
C ILE A 411 -19.76 -2.05 3.36
N HIS A 412 -19.57 -2.85 4.40
CA HIS A 412 -19.95 -2.47 5.76
C HIS A 412 -19.18 -1.23 6.23
N ASN A 413 -17.91 -1.11 5.87
CA ASN A 413 -17.10 0.04 6.28
C ASN A 413 -17.66 1.35 5.72
N VAL A 414 -17.82 1.44 4.40
CA VAL A 414 -18.30 2.68 3.75
C VAL A 414 -19.71 3.07 4.21
N ILE A 415 -20.58 2.07 4.40
CA ILE A 415 -21.93 2.29 4.94
C ILE A 415 -21.84 2.80 6.38
N GLY A 416 -21.03 2.14 7.22
CA GLY A 416 -20.92 2.49 8.61
C GLY A 416 -20.25 3.84 8.89
N ASP A 417 -19.27 4.24 8.06
CA ASP A 417 -18.67 5.58 8.10
C ASP A 417 -19.69 6.66 7.73
N SER A 418 -20.57 6.35 6.76
CA SER A 418 -21.52 7.32 6.21
C SER A 418 -22.49 7.86 7.25
N PHE A 419 -22.90 7.06 8.24
CA PHE A 419 -23.81 7.50 9.30
C PHE A 419 -23.11 7.75 10.64
N ARG A 420 -21.77 7.81 10.66
CA ARG A 420 -20.98 8.09 11.86
C ARG A 420 -20.21 9.41 11.82
N GLY A 421 -20.34 10.18 10.74
CA GLY A 421 -19.84 11.55 10.69
C GLY A 421 -18.76 11.83 9.64
N ALA A 422 -18.52 10.91 8.71
CA ALA A 422 -17.68 11.20 7.55
C ALA A 422 -18.23 12.41 6.76
N THR A 423 -17.36 13.32 6.35
CA THR A 423 -17.74 14.45 5.49
C THR A 423 -18.03 14.00 4.06
N TRP A 424 -17.29 13.00 3.57
CA TRP A 424 -17.67 12.21 2.40
C TRP A 424 -17.20 10.77 2.55
N VAL A 425 -17.84 9.88 1.80
CA VAL A 425 -17.46 8.47 1.71
C VAL A 425 -17.34 8.03 0.26
N SER A 426 -16.51 7.02 0.01
CA SER A 426 -16.28 6.47 -1.32
C SER A 426 -16.17 4.95 -1.32
N ILE A 427 -16.73 4.29 -2.33
CA ILE A 427 -16.56 2.86 -2.61
C ILE A 427 -16.19 2.63 -4.07
N HIS A 428 -15.08 1.93 -4.30
CA HIS A 428 -14.48 1.74 -5.60
C HIS A 428 -14.33 0.25 -5.94
N ASN A 429 -14.25 -0.03 -7.24
CA ASN A 429 -13.89 -1.34 -7.80
C ASN A 429 -12.46 -1.31 -8.35
N GLY A 430 -11.66 -2.27 -7.91
CA GLY A 430 -10.39 -2.63 -8.52
C GLY A 430 -9.16 -1.92 -7.99
N GLY A 431 -9.27 -1.15 -6.91
CA GLY A 431 -8.19 -0.31 -6.39
C GLY A 431 -6.89 -1.08 -6.15
N GLY A 432 -5.91 -0.84 -7.01
CA GLY A 432 -4.53 -1.26 -6.84
C GLY A 432 -4.17 -2.62 -7.45
N VAL A 433 -4.89 -3.71 -7.19
CA VAL A 433 -4.61 -5.01 -7.84
C VAL A 433 -5.19 -5.07 -9.27
N GLY A 434 -6.27 -4.32 -9.54
CA GLY A 434 -6.89 -4.27 -10.86
C GLY A 434 -8.41 -4.46 -10.80
N TRP A 435 -9.09 -4.05 -11.87
CA TRP A 435 -10.55 -4.08 -12.01
C TRP A 435 -11.12 -5.49 -11.83
N GLY A 436 -12.17 -5.62 -11.00
CA GLY A 436 -12.84 -6.88 -10.71
C GLY A 436 -12.20 -7.75 -9.63
N GLU A 437 -10.97 -7.43 -9.22
CA GLU A 437 -10.23 -8.21 -8.22
C GLU A 437 -10.37 -7.66 -6.79
N VAL A 438 -10.95 -6.45 -6.64
CA VAL A 438 -10.93 -5.69 -5.37
C VAL A 438 -12.20 -4.86 -5.19
N ILE A 439 -12.70 -4.80 -3.96
CA ILE A 439 -13.66 -3.77 -3.53
C ILE A 439 -13.02 -2.94 -2.43
N ASN A 440 -12.88 -1.63 -2.65
CA ASN A 440 -12.08 -0.74 -1.80
C ASN A 440 -12.76 0.59 -1.51
N GLY A 441 -12.86 0.95 -0.24
CA GLY A 441 -13.55 2.13 0.25
C GLY A 441 -12.68 3.04 1.12
N GLY A 442 -13.13 4.29 1.25
CA GLY A 442 -12.44 5.34 1.98
C GLY A 442 -13.38 6.46 2.39
N PHE A 443 -12.82 7.42 3.12
CA PHE A 443 -13.56 8.55 3.66
C PHE A 443 -12.72 9.83 3.59
N GLY A 444 -13.39 10.96 3.76
CA GLY A 444 -12.75 12.17 4.24
C GLY A 444 -13.60 12.87 5.30
N MET A 445 -12.94 13.58 6.21
CA MET A 445 -13.57 14.21 7.36
C MET A 445 -12.95 15.58 7.62
N LEU A 446 -13.79 16.61 7.70
CA LEU A 446 -13.37 17.95 8.09
C LEU A 446 -13.36 18.08 9.62
N LEU A 447 -12.22 18.54 10.14
CA LEU A 447 -12.07 19.06 11.49
C LEU A 447 -12.07 20.59 11.42
N ASP A 448 -13.11 21.20 11.96
CA ASP A 448 -13.35 22.65 11.95
C ASP A 448 -13.28 23.28 13.34
N GLY A 449 -12.85 22.52 14.36
CA GLY A 449 -12.77 22.96 15.76
C GLY A 449 -14.11 22.92 16.49
N SER A 450 -15.19 22.45 15.86
CA SER A 450 -16.49 22.35 16.51
C SER A 450 -16.61 21.11 17.40
N ALA A 451 -17.48 21.19 18.40
CA ALA A 451 -17.91 20.03 19.18
C ALA A 451 -18.66 18.98 18.33
N GLU A 452 -19.24 19.40 17.20
CA GLU A 452 -19.86 18.49 16.23
C GLU A 452 -18.81 17.63 15.52
N ALA A 453 -17.70 18.24 15.09
CA ALA A 453 -16.56 17.51 14.51
C ALA A 453 -15.93 16.56 15.54
N GLU A 454 -15.81 16.95 16.80
CA GLU A 454 -15.36 16.08 17.90
C GLU A 454 -16.25 14.84 18.09
N SER A 455 -17.57 15.02 18.09
CA SER A 455 -18.49 13.87 18.19
C SER A 455 -18.34 12.92 16.99
N LYS A 456 -18.21 13.49 15.78
CA LYS A 456 -18.08 12.74 14.52
C LYS A 456 -16.75 11.99 14.43
N LEU A 457 -15.62 12.62 14.77
CA LEU A 457 -14.31 11.96 14.70
C LEU A 457 -14.24 10.77 15.65
N ASN A 458 -14.79 10.91 16.87
CA ASN A 458 -14.75 9.84 17.86
C ASN A 458 -15.60 8.64 17.45
N ASN A 459 -16.76 8.87 16.81
CA ASN A 459 -17.64 7.79 16.37
C ASN A 459 -17.14 7.11 15.09
N MET A 460 -16.75 7.89 14.08
CA MET A 460 -16.37 7.36 12.78
C MET A 460 -15.00 6.69 12.81
N LEU A 461 -13.96 7.32 13.37
CA LEU A 461 -12.61 6.73 13.38
C LEU A 461 -12.54 5.47 14.26
N PHE A 462 -13.35 5.42 15.33
CA PHE A 462 -13.52 4.20 16.11
C PHE A 462 -14.06 3.05 15.26
N TYR A 463 -15.10 3.29 14.45
CA TYR A 463 -15.70 2.26 13.61
C TYR A 463 -14.80 1.87 12.42
N ASP A 464 -14.25 2.86 11.71
CA ASP A 464 -13.41 2.67 10.51
C ASP A 464 -12.20 1.79 10.78
N VAL A 465 -11.67 1.78 12.00
CA VAL A 465 -10.59 0.87 12.39
C VAL A 465 -11.13 -0.45 12.94
N ASN A 466 -12.01 -0.40 13.94
CA ASN A 466 -12.40 -1.60 14.69
C ASN A 466 -13.30 -2.56 13.90
N ASN A 467 -13.97 -2.09 12.84
CA ASN A 467 -14.69 -2.95 11.89
C ASN A 467 -13.76 -4.02 11.28
N GLY A 468 -12.63 -3.59 10.74
CA GLY A 468 -11.65 -4.48 10.13
C GLY A 468 -10.90 -5.33 11.14
N ILE A 469 -10.55 -4.77 12.31
CA ILE A 469 -9.94 -5.59 13.38
C ILE A 469 -10.92 -6.71 13.80
N ALA A 470 -12.21 -6.39 13.99
CA ALA A 470 -13.21 -7.40 14.33
C ALA A 470 -13.34 -8.48 13.24
N ARG A 471 -13.36 -8.11 11.95
CA ARG A 471 -13.39 -9.07 10.84
C ARG A 471 -12.12 -9.93 10.80
N ARG A 472 -10.94 -9.33 10.90
CA ARG A 472 -9.64 -10.03 10.91
C ARG A 472 -9.50 -10.97 12.12
N SER A 473 -10.01 -10.56 13.28
CA SER A 473 -10.09 -11.40 14.46
C SER A 473 -11.02 -12.59 14.26
N TRP A 474 -12.19 -12.37 13.63
CA TRP A 474 -13.12 -13.45 13.28
C TRP A 474 -12.49 -14.46 12.30
N ALA A 475 -11.69 -13.96 11.36
CA ALA A 475 -10.88 -14.78 10.45
C ALA A 475 -9.71 -15.53 11.13
N ARG A 476 -9.55 -15.36 12.45
CA ARG A 476 -8.58 -16.04 13.32
C ARG A 476 -7.14 -15.52 13.22
N ASN A 477 -6.94 -14.29 12.78
CA ASN A 477 -5.62 -13.66 12.86
C ASN A 477 -5.27 -13.37 14.33
N GLU A 478 -4.12 -13.86 14.79
CA GLU A 478 -3.72 -13.83 16.20
C GLU A 478 -3.61 -12.40 16.72
N GLU A 479 -2.95 -11.54 15.94
CA GLU A 479 -2.71 -10.13 16.24
C GLU A 479 -4.01 -9.34 16.31
N ALA A 480 -4.99 -9.67 15.45
CA ALA A 480 -6.30 -9.05 15.46
C ALA A 480 -7.17 -9.50 16.64
N ILE A 481 -7.06 -10.77 17.06
CA ILE A 481 -7.69 -11.26 18.29
C ILE A 481 -7.16 -10.50 19.51
N PHE A 482 -5.84 -10.26 19.57
CA PHE A 482 -5.24 -9.44 20.61
C PHE A 482 -5.79 -8.01 20.58
N ALA A 483 -5.73 -7.36 19.41
CA ALA A 483 -6.11 -5.96 19.27
C ALA A 483 -7.59 -5.71 19.61
N ILE A 484 -8.50 -6.58 19.16
CA ILE A 484 -9.93 -6.40 19.42
C ILE A 484 -10.31 -6.65 20.88
N LYS A 485 -9.65 -7.60 21.56
CA LYS A 485 -9.85 -7.83 23.01
C LYS A 485 -9.43 -6.60 23.81
N ARG A 486 -8.26 -6.04 23.51
CA ARG A 486 -7.79 -4.79 24.11
C ARG A 486 -8.77 -3.64 23.88
N GLU A 487 -9.33 -3.50 22.68
CA GLU A 487 -10.30 -2.44 22.40
C GLU A 487 -11.63 -2.67 23.13
N MET A 488 -12.12 -3.91 23.26
CA MET A 488 -13.31 -4.22 24.05
C MET A 488 -13.13 -3.89 25.55
N GLU A 489 -11.91 -4.04 26.09
CA GLU A 489 -11.59 -3.62 27.46
C GLU A 489 -11.56 -2.10 27.62
N ARG A 490 -11.03 -1.38 26.62
CA ARG A 490 -10.96 0.10 26.61
C ARG A 490 -12.31 0.75 26.34
N THR A 491 -13.17 0.09 25.56
CA THR A 491 -14.46 0.62 25.10
C THR A 491 -15.59 -0.34 25.48
N PRO A 492 -16.19 -0.20 26.68
CA PRO A 492 -17.19 -1.14 27.21
C PRO A 492 -18.47 -1.33 26.36
N GLY A 493 -18.76 -0.37 25.47
CA GLY A 493 -19.87 -0.45 24.52
C GLY A 493 -19.60 -1.38 23.33
N LEU A 494 -18.34 -1.71 23.05
CA LEU A 494 -17.94 -2.60 21.97
C LEU A 494 -18.11 -4.05 22.41
N LYS A 495 -18.95 -4.79 21.67
CA LYS A 495 -19.11 -6.24 21.85
C LYS A 495 -19.06 -6.90 20.49
N VAL A 496 -18.01 -7.65 20.23
CA VAL A 496 -17.85 -8.42 19.00
C VAL A 496 -17.82 -9.91 19.31
N THR A 497 -18.13 -10.72 18.31
CA THR A 497 -18.00 -12.17 18.40
C THR A 497 -16.53 -12.55 18.23
N LEU A 498 -15.97 -13.29 19.18
CA LEU A 498 -14.64 -13.87 19.07
C LEU A 498 -14.73 -15.28 18.47
N ALA A 499 -13.81 -15.61 17.56
CA ALA A 499 -13.72 -16.95 17.00
C ALA A 499 -13.29 -17.96 18.08
N ASN A 500 -13.88 -19.16 18.04
CA ASN A 500 -13.40 -20.30 18.82
C ASN A 500 -12.45 -21.10 17.94
N ILE A 501 -11.21 -21.28 18.39
CA ILE A 501 -10.20 -22.05 17.65
C ILE A 501 -10.43 -23.54 17.95
N VAL A 502 -10.57 -24.33 16.90
CA VAL A 502 -10.68 -25.79 16.97
C VAL A 502 -9.28 -26.39 16.82
N ASP A 503 -9.00 -27.47 17.54
CA ASP A 503 -7.73 -28.19 17.45
C ASP A 503 -7.62 -28.92 16.10
N ASP A 504 -6.51 -28.74 15.39
CA ASP A 504 -6.30 -29.33 14.06
C ASP A 504 -6.35 -30.87 14.08
N ASN A 505 -6.00 -31.51 15.22
CA ASN A 505 -6.08 -32.96 15.39
C ASN A 505 -7.51 -33.50 15.26
N ILE A 506 -8.53 -32.65 15.41
CA ILE A 506 -9.93 -33.05 15.22
C ILE A 506 -10.20 -33.30 13.73
N PHE A 507 -9.55 -32.57 12.82
CA PHE A 507 -9.73 -32.74 11.37
C PHE A 507 -9.00 -33.94 10.81
N GLU A 508 -7.85 -34.33 11.36
CA GLU A 508 -7.12 -35.55 10.92
C GLU A 508 -7.92 -36.85 11.14
N ASN A 509 -8.94 -36.80 11.98
CA ASN A 509 -9.83 -37.91 12.31
C ASN A 509 -11.19 -37.86 11.58
N ILE A 510 -11.38 -36.92 10.64
CA ILE A 510 -12.55 -36.77 9.77
C ILE A 510 -12.14 -37.14 8.34
#